data_AF-A0A9E7B003-F1
#
_entry.id   AF-A0A9E7B003-F1
#
_cell.length_a   1.000
_cell.length_b   1.000
_cell.length_c   1.000
_cell.angle_alpha   90.00
_cell.angle_beta   90.00
_cell.angle_gamma   90.00
#
_symmetry.space_group_name_H-M   'P 1'
#
loop_
_entity.id
_entity.type
_entity.pdbx_description
1 polymer ?
#
loop_
_entity_poly.entity_id
_entity_poly.type
_entity_poly.pdbx_seq_one_letter_code
_entity_poly.pdbx_strand_id
1 'polypeptide(L)'
;MANNFCTELGIPEYLHKDNRQDQQIFSIDEGLYRRFPKIQNGKLSISDKGDIDQSIFSTDNMSCNRQDFCLTPEDVLFSSTSNTHYFHYGIVRISIKEIENIVIQNTSIPANKYELKVVHDPEECMYPHTVVKIFENGVLMEKPPGPSIKISIRKKYAQICTLIKAPQ
;
A
#
# COMPACT_ATOMS: atom_id res chain seq x y z
N MET A 1 -18.63 -15.30 7.10
CA MET A 1 -20.00 -14.77 7.21
C MET A 1 -19.85 -13.28 7.42
N ALA A 2 -20.29 -12.47 6.45
CA ALA A 2 -20.41 -11.03 6.64
C ALA A 2 -21.24 -10.76 7.90
N ASN A 3 -20.64 -10.08 8.87
CA ASN A 3 -21.37 -9.59 10.04
C ASN A 3 -22.38 -8.52 9.56
N ASN A 4 -23.54 -8.38 10.22
CA ASN A 4 -24.56 -7.37 9.85
C ASN A 4 -23.95 -5.97 9.66
N PHE A 5 -22.90 -5.66 10.43
CA PHE A 5 -22.11 -4.43 10.33
C PHE A 5 -21.41 -4.23 8.97
N CYS A 6 -20.80 -5.26 8.40
CA CYS A 6 -20.08 -5.13 7.13
C CYS A 6 -21.06 -5.00 5.94
N THR A 7 -22.27 -5.57 6.06
CA THR A 7 -23.39 -5.33 5.13
C THR A 7 -23.89 -3.88 5.21
N GLU A 8 -24.07 -3.33 6.41
CA GLU A 8 -24.49 -1.92 6.60
C GLU A 8 -23.48 -0.93 6.04
N LEU A 9 -22.18 -1.26 6.10
CA LEU A 9 -21.10 -0.48 5.50
C LEU A 9 -20.93 -0.70 3.99
N GLY A 10 -21.73 -1.59 3.39
CA GLY A 10 -21.66 -1.91 1.97
C GLY A 10 -20.33 -2.54 1.56
N ILE A 11 -19.69 -3.32 2.44
CA ILE A 11 -18.47 -4.05 2.12
C ILE A 11 -18.87 -5.33 1.37
N PRO A 12 -18.37 -5.56 0.14
CA PRO A 12 -18.68 -6.76 -0.59
C PRO A 12 -18.22 -8.05 0.12
N GLU A 13 -19.02 -9.11 0.00
CA GLU A 13 -18.74 -10.40 0.64
C GLU A 13 -17.37 -10.98 0.26
N TYR A 14 -16.94 -10.83 -1.00
CA TYR A 14 -15.65 -11.34 -1.48
C TYR A 14 -14.41 -10.69 -0.82
N LEU A 15 -14.59 -9.51 -0.21
CA LEU A 15 -13.54 -8.83 0.56
C LEU A 15 -13.42 -9.34 1.99
N HIS A 16 -14.28 -10.25 2.46
CA HIS A 16 -14.19 -10.76 3.83
C HIS A 16 -13.15 -11.87 3.95
N LYS A 17 -12.46 -11.92 5.10
CA LYS A 17 -11.48 -12.97 5.39
C LYS A 17 -12.14 -14.32 5.56
N ASP A 18 -13.25 -14.44 6.28
CA ASP A 18 -14.07 -15.66 6.35
C ASP A 18 -13.29 -16.96 6.55
N ASN A 19 -12.31 -16.95 7.46
CA ASN A 19 -11.38 -18.06 7.75
C ASN A 19 -10.41 -18.45 6.60
N ARG A 20 -10.39 -17.69 5.51
CA ARG A 20 -9.36 -17.80 4.47
C ARG A 20 -8.00 -17.56 5.10
N GLN A 21 -7.08 -18.48 4.81
CA GLN A 21 -5.70 -18.39 5.27
C GLN A 21 -4.95 -17.28 4.52
N ASP A 22 -3.93 -16.74 5.16
CA ASP A 22 -3.07 -15.73 4.56
C ASP A 22 -2.23 -16.37 3.45
N GLN A 23 -2.29 -15.84 2.22
CA GLN A 23 -1.47 -16.28 1.10
C GLN A 23 -0.21 -15.43 0.94
N GLN A 24 0.95 -15.99 1.33
CA GLN A 24 2.26 -15.32 1.20
C GLN A 24 2.96 -15.55 -0.15
N ILE A 25 2.34 -16.30 -1.06
CA ILE A 25 2.83 -16.51 -2.42
C ILE A 25 2.12 -15.50 -3.32
N PHE A 26 2.91 -14.66 -3.99
CA PHE A 26 2.45 -13.62 -4.90
C PHE A 26 2.73 -14.01 -6.35
N SER A 27 1.85 -13.60 -7.27
CA SER A 27 2.11 -13.83 -8.69
C SER A 27 3.11 -12.79 -9.22
N ILE A 28 3.87 -13.15 -10.27
CA ILE A 28 5.02 -12.33 -10.73
C ILE A 28 4.62 -10.95 -11.27
N ASP A 29 3.41 -10.84 -11.82
CA ASP A 29 2.88 -9.63 -12.44
C ASP A 29 1.88 -8.91 -11.52
N GLU A 30 1.76 -9.36 -10.28
CA GLU A 30 0.78 -8.87 -9.32
C GLU A 30 1.05 -7.42 -8.90
N GLY A 31 -0.04 -6.67 -8.74
CA GLY A 31 -0.02 -5.30 -8.25
C GLY A 31 -0.60 -5.15 -6.86
N LEU A 32 -0.26 -4.04 -6.23
CA LEU A 32 -0.91 -3.52 -5.04
C LEU A 32 -1.67 -2.25 -5.40
N TYR A 33 -2.94 -2.16 -5.02
CA TYR A 33 -3.71 -0.93 -5.05
C TYR A 33 -3.52 -0.15 -3.76
N ARG A 34 -3.44 1.17 -3.87
CA ARG A 34 -3.37 2.07 -2.72
C ARG A 34 -4.20 3.32 -2.98
N ARG A 35 -5.07 3.66 -2.02
CA ARG A 35 -5.80 4.94 -2.01
C ARG A 35 -4.94 6.10 -1.52
N PHE A 36 -5.22 7.31 -1.99
CA PHE A 36 -4.58 8.54 -1.50
C PHE A 36 -5.51 9.77 -1.63
N PRO A 37 -5.44 10.74 -0.70
CA PRO A 37 -6.27 11.94 -0.74
C PRO A 37 -5.80 12.93 -1.82
N LYS A 38 -6.64 13.89 -2.21
CA LYS A 38 -6.25 14.99 -3.11
C LYS A 38 -5.11 15.86 -2.56
N ILE A 39 -5.18 16.15 -1.27
CA ILE A 39 -4.20 16.96 -0.54
C ILE A 39 -3.62 16.11 0.57
N GLN A 40 -2.30 15.96 0.59
CA GLN A 40 -1.56 15.29 1.65
C GLN A 40 -0.55 16.27 2.25
N ASN A 41 -0.60 16.45 3.57
CA ASN A 41 0.31 17.35 4.30
C ASN A 41 0.36 18.78 3.72
N GLY A 42 -0.80 19.31 3.30
CA GLY A 42 -0.91 20.65 2.72
C GLY A 42 -0.40 20.79 1.28
N LYS A 43 -0.06 19.69 0.59
CA LYS A 43 0.38 19.67 -0.80
C LYS A 43 -0.56 18.85 -1.67
N LEU A 44 -0.68 19.24 -2.94
CA LEU A 44 -1.39 18.42 -3.93
C LEU A 44 -0.67 17.09 -4.11
N SER A 45 -1.44 16.01 -4.11
CA SER A 45 -0.93 14.65 -4.31
C SER A 45 -0.55 14.36 -5.76
N ILE A 46 -1.06 15.16 -6.70
CA ILE A 46 -0.72 15.12 -8.12
C ILE A 46 -0.34 16.54 -8.53
N SER A 47 0.83 16.69 -9.16
CA SER A 47 1.28 17.98 -9.70
C SER A 47 0.44 18.40 -10.91
N ASP A 48 0.51 19.67 -11.32
CA ASP A 48 -0.13 20.14 -12.55
C ASP A 48 0.40 19.43 -13.81
N LYS A 49 1.57 18.78 -13.72
CA LYS A 49 2.18 17.99 -14.78
C LYS A 49 1.77 16.51 -14.75
N GLY A 50 0.95 16.10 -13.77
CA GLY A 50 0.52 14.73 -13.56
C GLY A 50 1.45 13.86 -12.72
N ASP A 51 2.51 14.45 -12.13
CA ASP A 51 3.46 13.69 -11.31
C ASP A 51 2.87 13.38 -9.93
N ILE A 52 3.04 12.14 -9.46
CA ILE A 52 2.59 11.70 -8.14
C ILE A 52 3.56 12.21 -7.06
N ASP A 53 3.04 12.92 -6.06
CA ASP A 53 3.85 13.38 -4.95
C ASP A 53 4.20 12.22 -4.00
N GLN A 54 5.48 12.09 -3.66
CA GLN A 54 5.99 11.04 -2.79
C GLN A 54 5.32 10.98 -1.40
N SER A 55 4.71 12.07 -0.93
CA SER A 55 4.14 12.14 0.41
C SER A 55 2.87 11.30 0.59
N ILE A 56 2.25 10.82 -0.50
CA ILE A 56 1.10 9.92 -0.43
C ILE A 56 1.47 8.51 0.07
N PHE A 57 2.75 8.17 0.00
CA PHE A 57 3.27 6.89 0.45
C PHE A 57 3.73 6.97 1.91
N SER A 58 3.27 6.01 2.73
CA SER A 58 3.84 5.79 4.06
C SER A 58 5.00 4.80 3.96
N THR A 59 5.99 4.93 4.84
CA THR A 59 7.00 3.89 5.06
C THR A 59 6.68 2.97 6.23
N ASP A 60 5.72 3.37 7.05
CA ASP A 60 5.37 2.68 8.28
C ASP A 60 4.07 1.94 7.95
N ASN A 61 4.18 0.61 7.81
CA ASN A 61 3.09 -0.30 7.42
C ASN A 61 2.26 0.24 6.26
N MET A 62 2.87 0.38 5.08
CA MET A 62 2.14 0.86 3.90
C MET A 62 1.01 -0.11 3.57
N SER A 63 -0.20 0.27 3.96
CA SER A 63 -1.43 -0.49 3.71
C SER A 63 -1.83 -0.37 2.25
N CYS A 64 -2.06 -1.53 1.64
CA CYS A 64 -2.48 -1.71 0.27
C CYS A 64 -3.47 -2.86 0.17
N ASN A 65 -4.18 -2.92 -0.96
CA ASN A 65 -4.94 -4.10 -1.33
C ASN A 65 -4.20 -4.87 -2.42
N ARG A 66 -4.04 -6.17 -2.22
CA ARG A 66 -3.50 -7.11 -3.17
C ARG A 66 -4.48 -7.27 -4.35
N GLN A 67 -3.99 -7.04 -5.57
CA GLN A 67 -4.82 -7.00 -6.76
C GLN A 67 -5.59 -8.31 -7.01
N ASP A 68 -4.98 -9.49 -6.78
CA ASP A 68 -5.60 -10.78 -7.10
C ASP A 68 -6.87 -11.07 -6.28
N PHE A 69 -7.09 -10.34 -5.18
CA PHE A 69 -8.27 -10.48 -4.34
C PHE A 69 -9.27 -9.33 -4.49
N CYS A 70 -9.00 -8.37 -5.38
CA CYS A 70 -9.92 -7.29 -5.73
C CYS A 70 -10.69 -7.64 -7.01
N LEU A 71 -11.99 -7.33 -7.05
CA LEU A 71 -12.75 -7.35 -8.31
C LEU A 71 -12.54 -6.05 -9.07
N THR A 72 -12.37 -4.93 -8.36
CA THR A 72 -12.05 -3.63 -8.97
C THR A 72 -11.01 -2.88 -8.13
N PRO A 73 -10.26 -1.93 -8.73
CA PRO A 73 -9.33 -1.09 -7.97
C PRO A 73 -9.99 -0.32 -6.83
N GLU A 74 -11.27 0.04 -6.96
CA GLU A 74 -12.05 0.79 -5.98
C GLU A 74 -12.26 0.04 -4.66
N ASP A 75 -12.04 -1.28 -4.62
CA ASP A 75 -12.07 -2.07 -3.38
C ASP A 75 -11.13 -1.51 -2.30
N VAL A 76 -10.04 -0.83 -2.72
CA VAL A 76 -9.09 -0.17 -1.80
C VAL A 76 -9.63 1.11 -1.16
N LEU A 77 -10.77 1.64 -1.63
CA LEU A 77 -11.36 2.87 -1.09
C LEU A 77 -12.06 2.65 0.25
N PHE A 78 -12.40 1.40 0.59
CA PHE A 78 -12.88 1.07 1.92
C PHE A 78 -11.72 1.00 2.93
N SER A 79 -12.01 1.43 4.16
CA SER A 79 -11.08 1.40 5.28
C SER A 79 -11.76 0.76 6.47
N SER A 80 -11.31 -0.43 6.83
CA SER A 80 -11.74 -1.18 8.02
C SER A 80 -11.47 -0.41 9.31
N THR A 81 -10.35 0.33 9.38
CA THR A 81 -9.95 1.08 10.58
C THR A 81 -10.91 2.22 10.90
N SER A 82 -11.40 2.91 9.86
CA SER A 82 -12.30 4.06 10.00
C SER A 82 -13.75 3.74 9.66
N ASN A 83 -14.03 2.50 9.24
CA ASN A 83 -15.35 2.05 8.78
C ASN A 83 -15.98 3.02 7.76
N THR A 84 -15.18 3.50 6.79
CA THR A 84 -15.58 4.56 5.86
C THR A 84 -15.07 4.28 4.46
N HIS A 85 -15.87 4.67 3.45
CA HIS A 85 -15.48 4.69 2.04
C HIS A 85 -14.95 6.05 1.63
N TYR A 86 -13.77 6.05 1.01
CA TYR A 86 -13.09 7.25 0.53
C TYR A 86 -13.32 7.48 -0.97
N PHE A 87 -14.58 7.60 -1.40
CA PHE A 87 -14.93 7.66 -2.84
C PHE A 87 -14.26 8.80 -3.63
N HIS A 88 -13.90 9.90 -2.96
CA HIS A 88 -13.21 11.05 -3.56
C HIS A 88 -11.68 10.90 -3.63
N TYR A 89 -11.13 9.82 -3.06
CA TYR A 89 -9.69 9.56 -3.09
C TYR A 89 -9.26 9.02 -4.47
N GLY A 90 -7.99 9.25 -4.78
CA GLY A 90 -7.32 8.66 -5.92
C GLY A 90 -6.81 7.26 -5.59
N ILE A 91 -6.44 6.52 -6.64
CA ILE A 91 -5.91 5.17 -6.55
C ILE A 91 -4.65 5.08 -7.41
N VAL A 92 -3.57 4.55 -6.83
CA VAL A 92 -2.39 4.12 -7.57
C VAL A 92 -2.26 2.60 -7.53
N ARG A 93 -1.60 2.04 -8.55
CA ARG A 93 -1.13 0.66 -8.59
C ARG A 93 0.40 0.65 -8.52
N ILE A 94 0.97 -0.29 -7.77
CA ILE A 94 2.41 -0.54 -7.72
C ILE A 94 2.66 -2.02 -7.96
N SER A 95 3.58 -2.39 -8.85
CA SER A 95 3.97 -3.80 -9.04
C SER A 95 4.69 -4.33 -7.80
N ILE A 96 4.29 -5.51 -7.31
CA ILE A 96 4.97 -6.17 -6.19
C ILE A 96 6.45 -6.40 -6.52
N LYS A 97 6.73 -6.88 -7.74
CA LYS A 97 8.10 -7.10 -8.22
C LYS A 97 8.94 -5.83 -8.19
N GLU A 98 8.36 -4.69 -8.56
CA GLU A 98 9.10 -3.42 -8.50
C GLU A 98 9.36 -2.98 -7.06
N ILE A 99 8.41 -3.22 -6.13
CA ILE A 99 8.62 -2.97 -4.69
C ILE A 99 9.77 -3.82 -4.16
N GLU A 100 9.77 -5.11 -4.42
CA GLU A 100 10.78 -6.04 -3.89
C GLU A 100 12.17 -5.85 -4.51
N ASN A 101 12.24 -5.24 -5.70
CA ASN A 101 13.51 -4.82 -6.31
C ASN A 101 14.07 -3.51 -5.72
N ILE A 102 13.33 -2.82 -4.84
CA ILE A 102 13.84 -1.62 -4.18
C ILE A 102 14.90 -2.02 -3.15
N VAL A 103 16.13 -1.58 -3.41
CA VAL A 103 17.23 -1.61 -2.45
C VAL A 103 17.72 -0.18 -2.23
N ILE A 104 17.71 0.27 -0.98
CA ILE A 104 18.23 1.58 -0.57
C ILE A 104 19.48 1.38 0.27
N GLN A 105 20.53 2.15 -0.01
CA GLN A 105 21.76 2.15 0.80
C GLN A 105 21.87 3.45 1.59
N ASN A 106 22.29 3.36 2.84
CA ASN A 106 22.60 4.54 3.64
C ASN A 106 23.95 5.13 3.21
N THR A 107 23.96 6.38 2.75
CA THR A 107 25.21 7.07 2.35
C THR A 107 26.19 7.25 3.51
N SER A 108 25.69 7.34 4.75
CA SER A 108 26.51 7.52 5.95
C SER A 108 27.03 6.20 6.52
N ILE A 109 26.35 5.09 6.25
CA ILE A 109 26.75 3.73 6.66
C ILE A 109 26.54 2.80 5.46
N PRO A 110 27.49 2.74 4.51
CA PRO A 110 27.31 2.02 3.24
C PRO A 110 27.04 0.52 3.40
N ALA A 111 27.38 -0.05 4.55
CA ALA A 111 27.09 -1.44 4.88
C ALA A 111 25.58 -1.72 5.05
N ASN A 112 24.76 -0.70 5.37
CA ASN A 112 23.34 -0.88 5.64
C ASN A 112 22.55 -0.85 4.32
N LYS A 113 21.93 -1.99 4.00
CA LYS A 113 21.00 -2.17 2.89
C LYS A 113 19.59 -2.31 3.42
N TYR A 114 18.68 -1.52 2.89
CA TYR A 114 17.25 -1.60 3.19
C TYR A 114 16.52 -2.21 2.01
N GLU A 115 15.76 -3.27 2.29
CA GLU A 115 14.98 -4.04 1.34
C GLU A 115 13.51 -3.97 1.74
N LEU A 116 12.62 -4.06 0.76
CA LEU A 116 11.18 -4.06 0.98
C LEU A 116 10.62 -5.45 0.65
N LYS A 117 9.72 -5.94 1.51
CA LYS A 117 8.99 -7.19 1.24
C LYS A 117 7.50 -6.98 1.43
N VAL A 118 6.73 -7.56 0.52
CA VAL A 118 5.27 -7.51 0.59
C VAL A 118 4.77 -8.67 1.43
N VAL A 119 3.87 -8.40 2.37
CA VAL A 119 3.30 -9.41 3.27
C VAL A 119 1.79 -9.28 3.23
N HIS A 120 1.13 -10.37 2.85
CA HIS A 120 -0.32 -10.43 2.87
C HIS A 120 -0.77 -10.58 4.32
N ASP A 121 -1.54 -9.61 4.80
CA ASP A 121 -1.90 -9.46 6.22
C ASP A 121 -3.40 -9.12 6.30
N PRO A 122 -4.27 -10.06 5.91
CA PRO A 122 -5.69 -9.80 5.71
C PRO A 122 -6.40 -9.45 7.02
N GLU A 123 -7.25 -8.43 6.95
CA GLU A 123 -8.14 -8.03 8.04
C GLU A 123 -9.53 -8.68 7.88
N GLU A 124 -10.34 -8.68 8.95
CA GLU A 124 -11.62 -9.40 9.00
C GLU A 124 -12.56 -9.06 7.83
N CYS A 125 -12.78 -7.78 7.55
CA CYS A 125 -13.59 -7.29 6.42
C CYS A 125 -12.71 -6.69 5.29
N MET A 126 -11.43 -7.05 5.20
CA MET A 126 -10.54 -6.64 4.10
C MET A 126 -9.45 -7.70 3.84
N TYR A 127 -9.86 -8.81 3.23
CA TYR A 127 -8.97 -9.89 2.84
C TYR A 127 -7.85 -9.46 1.88
N PRO A 128 -8.05 -8.54 0.91
CA PRO A 128 -6.92 -8.10 0.11
C PRO A 128 -5.83 -7.35 0.89
N HIS A 129 -6.06 -6.99 2.16
CA HIS A 129 -5.15 -6.17 2.93
C HIS A 129 -3.74 -6.77 2.97
N THR A 130 -2.77 -5.93 2.65
CA THR A 130 -1.37 -6.26 2.51
C THR A 130 -0.54 -5.10 3.03
N VAL A 131 0.58 -5.43 3.64
CA VAL A 131 1.52 -4.44 4.17
C VAL A 131 2.89 -4.62 3.53
N VAL A 132 3.59 -3.52 3.29
CA VAL A 132 5.00 -3.56 2.91
C VAL A 132 5.87 -3.38 4.15
N LYS A 133 6.74 -4.36 4.41
CA LYS A 133 7.68 -4.39 5.53
C LYS A 133 9.09 -4.05 5.07
N ILE A 134 9.86 -3.42 5.95
CA ILE A 134 11.23 -2.97 5.68
C ILE A 134 12.19 -3.90 6.41
N PHE A 135 13.20 -4.38 5.70
CA PHE A 135 14.29 -5.20 6.22
C PHE A 135 15.59 -4.43 6.13
N GLU A 136 16.42 -4.49 7.17
CA GLU A 136 17.80 -3.98 7.17
C GLU A 136 18.75 -5.16 7.19
N ASN A 137 19.57 -5.31 6.15
CA ASN A 137 20.52 -6.41 5.98
C ASN A 137 19.85 -7.81 6.19
N GLY A 138 18.64 -7.98 5.66
CA GLY A 138 17.86 -9.22 5.78
C GLY A 138 17.09 -9.39 7.08
N VAL A 139 17.18 -8.46 8.04
CA VAL A 139 16.46 -8.51 9.33
C VAL A 139 15.28 -7.55 9.32
N LEU A 140 14.09 -8.02 9.74
CA LEU A 140 12.89 -7.18 9.82
C LEU A 140 13.12 -6.02 10.79
N MET A 141 12.86 -4.79 10.35
CA MET A 141 12.96 -3.63 11.22
C MET A 141 11.74 -3.53 12.14
N GLU A 142 11.96 -3.52 13.45
CA GLU A 142 10.90 -3.26 14.44
C GLU A 142 10.54 -1.78 14.57
N LYS A 143 11.49 -0.91 14.22
CA LYS A 143 11.32 0.55 14.23
C LYS A 143 11.45 1.10 12.83
N PRO A 144 10.70 2.15 12.48
CA PRO A 144 10.86 2.78 11.18
C PRO A 144 12.30 3.28 10.94
N PRO A 145 12.79 3.25 9.68
CA PRO A 145 14.12 3.72 9.37
C PRO A 145 14.23 5.25 9.52
N GLY A 146 15.46 5.76 9.50
CA GLY A 146 15.72 7.21 9.59
C GLY A 146 15.10 8.02 8.44
N PRO A 147 14.90 9.35 8.62
CA PRO A 147 14.19 10.20 7.66
C PRO A 147 14.71 10.13 6.21
N SER A 148 16.04 10.04 6.04
CA SER A 148 16.67 9.95 4.71
C SER A 148 16.24 8.70 3.94
N ILE A 149 16.21 7.56 4.62
CA ILE A 149 15.78 6.28 4.04
C ILE A 149 14.28 6.34 3.76
N LYS A 150 13.47 6.88 4.67
CA LYS A 150 12.03 7.06 4.46
C LYS A 150 11.73 7.91 3.22
N ILE A 151 12.47 9.00 3.02
CA ILE A 151 12.33 9.84 1.82
C ILE A 151 12.71 9.05 0.57
N SER A 152 13.82 8.31 0.62
CA SER A 152 14.30 7.52 -0.52
C SER A 152 13.30 6.44 -0.95
N ILE A 153 12.71 5.72 -0.01
CA ILE A 153 11.65 4.73 -0.26
C ILE A 153 10.44 5.39 -0.93
N ARG A 154 9.95 6.51 -0.37
CA ARG A 154 8.80 7.23 -0.92
C ARG A 154 9.05 7.77 -2.33
N LYS A 155 10.27 8.25 -2.62
CA LYS A 155 10.70 8.63 -3.98
C LYS A 155 10.61 7.45 -4.93
N LYS A 156 11.08 6.27 -4.51
CA LYS A 156 11.01 5.07 -5.34
C LYS A 156 9.56 4.71 -5.64
N TYR A 157 8.68 4.67 -4.64
CA TYR A 157 7.25 4.41 -4.89
C TYR A 157 6.64 5.39 -5.89
N ALA A 158 6.88 6.70 -5.76
CA ALA A 158 6.38 7.69 -6.70
C ALA A 158 6.88 7.49 -8.14
N GLN A 159 8.09 6.94 -8.31
CA GLN A 159 8.67 6.64 -9.62
C GLN A 159 8.09 5.38 -10.28
N ILE A 160 7.72 4.37 -9.49
CA ILE A 160 7.26 3.07 -10.00
C ILE A 160 5.73 2.91 -9.98
N CYS A 161 5.01 3.80 -9.30
CA CYS A 161 3.55 3.73 -9.24
C CYS A 161 2.92 4.17 -10.56
N THR A 162 1.75 3.62 -10.86
CA THR A 162 0.89 4.04 -11.96
C THR A 162 -0.42 4.59 -11.40
N LEU A 163 -0.84 5.77 -11.87
CA LEU A 163 -2.15 6.33 -11.52
C LEU A 163 -3.26 5.50 -12.17
N ILE A 164 -4.21 5.02 -11.35
CA ILE A 164 -5.41 4.30 -11.81
C ILE A 164 -6.61 5.23 -11.81
N LYS A 165 -6.74 6.05 -10.76
CA LYS A 165 -7.84 7.02 -10.59
C LYS A 165 -7.31 8.29 -9.94
N ALA A 166 -7.61 9.44 -10.52
CA ALA A 166 -7.30 10.74 -9.91
C ALA A 166 -8.28 11.05 -8.76
N PRO A 167 -7.83 11.71 -7.67
CA PRO A 167 -8.70 12.20 -6.62
C PRO A 167 -9.57 13.37 -7.13
N GLN A 168 -10.78 13.51 -6.60
CA GLN A 168 -11.73 14.57 -6.94
C GLN A 168 -11.63 15.75 -5.96
#